data_AF-A0ABD0J1J9-F1
#
_entry.id   AF-A0ABD0J1J9-F1
#
_cell.length_a   1.000
_cell.length_b   1.000
_cell.length_c   1.000
_cell.angle_alpha   90.00
_cell.angle_beta   90.00
_cell.angle_gamma   90.00
#
_symmetry.space_group_name_H-M   'P 1'
#
loop_
_entity.id
_entity.type
_entity.pdbx_description
1 polymer ?
#
loop_
_entity_poly.entity_id
_entity_poly.type
_entity_poly.pdbx_seq_one_letter_code
_entity_poly.pdbx_strand_id
1 'polypeptide(L)'
;MLAFLCTTEALQIVNDIMQPVNFECPDGESITVIQSWHSDWHNDREWAFGCSKVPEPATVGNCQWTDWLYQLGTHDWQYSCNGNSVIKGWYSEHHDWWDTRKHKLQCCEVLTPVLICQKFLPLLKKATESRSSQPMSYSKAAIINVSSLMSSIDSSLKTRGNSYHYRASKAALNMVTALMSVELKSFGILAAAIHPGWVKTDMGGPGADLDKKLLVDHHQHVGEVIG
;
A
#
# COMPACT_ATOMS: atom_id res chain seq x y z
N MET A 1 14.53 -13.25 26.91
CA MET A 1 15.08 -12.27 25.96
C MET A 1 13.91 -11.57 25.30
N LEU A 2 13.45 -10.45 25.86
CA LEU A 2 12.39 -9.63 25.27
C LEU A 2 13.00 -8.89 24.07
N ALA A 3 12.55 -9.21 22.85
CA ALA A 3 12.84 -8.39 21.70
C ALA A 3 11.89 -7.19 21.73
N PHE A 4 12.37 -6.04 22.21
CA PHE A 4 11.78 -4.77 21.85
C PHE A 4 12.07 -4.54 20.37
N LEU A 5 11.07 -4.75 19.52
CA LEU A 5 11.08 -4.21 18.16
C LEU A 5 10.81 -2.72 18.27
N CYS A 6 11.87 -1.93 18.48
CA CYS A 6 11.83 -0.51 18.25
C CYS A 6 12.13 -0.30 16.77
N THR A 7 11.10 -0.23 15.94
CA THR A 7 11.24 0.48 14.67
C THR A 7 11.28 1.96 15.04
N THR A 8 12.47 2.55 15.11
CA THR A 8 12.61 4.00 15.21
C THR A 8 12.22 4.61 13.87
N GLU A 9 10.93 4.61 13.56
CA GLU A 9 10.40 5.52 12.57
C GLU A 9 10.61 6.92 13.15
N ALA A 10 11.41 7.72 12.45
CA ALA A 10 11.79 9.04 12.91
C ALA A 10 10.53 9.89 13.04
N LEU A 11 10.23 10.28 14.27
CA LEU A 11 9.16 11.23 14.54
C LEU A 11 9.61 12.60 14.03
N GLN A 12 8.92 13.15 13.05
CA GLN A 12 9.24 14.44 12.47
C GLN A 12 8.38 15.52 13.11
N ILE A 13 9.00 16.52 13.73
CA ILE A 13 8.32 17.78 14.10
C ILE A 13 8.05 18.55 12.82
N VAL A 14 6.81 19.03 12.64
CA VAL A 14 6.36 19.57 11.35
C VAL A 14 5.92 21.03 11.38
N ASN A 15 5.82 21.64 12.56
CA ASN A 15 5.47 23.06 12.69
C ASN A 15 6.09 23.67 13.94
N ASP A 16 6.45 24.94 13.86
CA ASP A 16 6.64 25.76 15.05
C ASP A 16 5.28 26.11 15.68
N ILE A 17 5.29 26.56 16.94
CA ILE A 17 4.08 27.00 17.64
C ILE A 17 3.45 28.19 16.89
N MET A 18 2.12 28.24 16.83
CA MET A 18 1.26 29.14 16.04
C MET A 18 1.37 29.00 14.51
N GLN A 19 2.25 28.14 13.99
CA GLN A 19 2.33 27.87 12.55
C GLN A 19 1.37 26.76 12.12
N PRO A 20 0.92 26.78 10.85
CA PRO A 20 0.11 25.70 10.29
C PRO A 20 0.93 24.41 10.20
N VAL A 21 0.25 23.29 10.35
CA VAL A 21 0.76 21.95 10.05
C VAL A 21 0.42 21.65 8.61
N ASN A 22 1.40 21.20 7.83
CA ASN A 22 1.19 20.61 6.52
C ASN A 22 2.12 19.41 6.35
N PHE A 23 1.59 18.21 6.56
CA PHE A 23 2.38 16.99 6.57
C PHE A 23 1.72 15.90 5.74
N GLU A 24 2.50 15.19 4.94
CA GLU A 24 2.10 13.98 4.22
C GLU A 24 3.22 12.94 4.31
N CYS A 25 2.85 11.69 4.62
CA CYS A 25 3.78 10.58 4.55
C CYS A 25 4.24 10.31 3.10
N PRO A 26 5.42 9.72 2.90
CA PRO A 26 5.88 9.25 1.59
C PRO A 26 4.89 8.27 0.93
N ASP A 27 5.08 8.04 -0.37
CA ASP A 27 4.25 7.10 -1.11
C ASP A 27 4.38 5.66 -0.60
N GLY A 28 3.22 5.00 -0.44
CA GLY A 28 3.15 3.66 0.16
C GLY A 28 3.21 3.63 1.68
N GLU A 29 3.23 4.79 2.33
CA GLU A 29 3.24 4.91 3.79
C GLU A 29 1.96 5.60 4.31
N SER A 30 1.68 5.39 5.59
CA SER A 30 0.58 6.03 6.32
C SER A 30 1.05 6.49 7.69
N ILE A 31 0.37 7.49 8.25
CA ILE A 31 0.63 7.98 9.61
C ILE A 31 0.29 6.86 10.60
N THR A 32 1.25 6.48 11.43
CA THR A 32 1.09 5.45 12.48
C THR A 32 1.35 6.01 13.86
N VAL A 33 2.05 7.14 13.96
CA VAL A 33 2.33 7.85 15.20
C VAL A 33 1.97 9.31 15.05
N ILE A 34 1.25 9.84 16.05
CA ILE A 34 0.94 11.27 16.18
C ILE A 34 1.32 11.66 17.60
N GLN A 35 2.12 12.72 17.72
CA GLN A 35 2.47 13.32 19.00
C GLN A 35 2.24 14.84 18.92
N SER A 36 1.90 15.45 20.05
CA SER A 36 1.79 16.89 20.16
C SER A 36 2.24 17.37 21.53
N TRP A 37 2.77 18.59 21.58
CA TRP A 37 3.15 19.27 22.82
C TRP A 37 2.43 20.61 22.91
N HIS A 38 1.79 20.85 24.05
CA HIS A 38 1.06 22.07 24.32
C HIS A 38 1.97 23.13 24.94
N SER A 39 1.81 24.38 24.53
CA SER A 39 2.44 25.54 25.15
C SER A 39 1.40 26.47 25.75
N ASP A 40 1.38 26.58 27.07
CA ASP A 40 0.44 27.44 27.80
C ASP A 40 0.63 28.94 27.47
N TRP A 41 1.83 29.36 27.07
CA TRP A 41 2.13 30.75 26.69
C TRP A 41 1.49 31.16 25.37
N HIS A 42 1.39 30.22 24.45
CA HIS A 42 0.85 30.44 23.11
C HIS A 42 -0.56 29.86 22.94
N ASN A 43 -1.04 29.14 23.96
CA ASN A 43 -2.23 28.31 23.95
C ASN A 43 -2.39 27.49 22.66
N ASP A 44 -1.28 26.87 22.26
CA ASP A 44 -1.18 26.22 20.96
C ASP A 44 -0.25 25.01 21.02
N ARG A 45 -0.24 24.20 19.94
CA ARG A 45 0.44 22.92 19.88
C ARG A 45 1.44 22.81 18.75
N GLU A 46 2.60 22.26 19.07
CA GLU A 46 3.55 21.69 18.12
C GLU A 46 3.18 20.23 17.84
N TRP A 47 3.30 19.80 16.60
CA TRP A 47 2.91 18.47 16.16
C TRP A 47 4.10 17.72 15.57
N ALA A 48 4.10 16.41 15.80
CA ALA A 48 5.04 15.50 15.17
C ALA A 48 4.39 14.19 14.74
N PHE A 49 4.86 13.65 13.62
CA PHE A 49 4.26 12.51 12.94
C PHE A 49 5.30 11.44 12.64
N GLY A 50 4.88 10.17 12.71
CA GLY A 50 5.64 9.01 12.27
C GLY A 50 4.88 8.24 11.18
N CYS A 51 5.61 7.76 10.18
CA CYS A 51 5.08 7.05 9.03
C CYS A 51 5.59 5.61 9.00
N SER A 52 4.69 4.66 8.74
CA SER A 52 5.05 3.28 8.43
C SER A 52 4.56 2.88 7.05
N LYS A 53 5.28 1.96 6.41
CA LYS A 53 4.82 1.29 5.20
C LYS A 53 3.56 0.49 5.46
N VAL A 54 2.58 0.60 4.56
CA VAL A 54 1.41 -0.30 4.61
C VAL A 54 1.84 -1.74 4.31
N PRO A 55 1.17 -2.76 4.88
CA PRO A 55 1.55 -4.16 4.68
C PRO A 55 1.50 -4.56 3.20
N GLU A 56 2.60 -5.07 2.66
CA GLU A 56 2.61 -5.60 1.30
C GLU A 56 1.64 -6.79 1.14
N PRO A 57 0.97 -6.94 -0.01
CA PRO A 57 1.09 -6.18 -1.27
C PRO A 57 0.15 -4.96 -1.36
N ALA A 58 -0.38 -4.46 -0.25
CA ALA A 58 -1.27 -3.31 -0.30
C ALA A 58 -0.49 -2.04 -0.68
N THR A 59 -1.19 -1.09 -1.30
CA THR A 59 -0.68 0.23 -1.65
C THR A 59 -1.66 1.30 -1.20
N VAL A 60 -1.17 2.51 -0.99
CA VAL A 60 -2.01 3.65 -0.61
C VAL A 60 -2.33 4.45 -1.87
N GLY A 61 -3.61 4.67 -2.15
CA GLY A 61 -4.08 5.38 -3.34
C GLY A 61 -5.41 6.09 -3.13
N ASN A 62 -5.89 6.80 -4.16
CA ASN A 62 -7.17 7.53 -4.13
C ASN A 62 -7.34 8.45 -2.91
N CYS A 63 -6.29 9.22 -2.61
CA CYS A 63 -6.25 10.12 -1.46
C CYS A 63 -7.20 11.31 -1.64
N GLN A 64 -8.00 11.61 -0.63
CA GLN A 64 -8.88 12.79 -0.59
C GLN A 64 -8.77 13.48 0.77
N TRP A 65 -8.71 14.80 0.73
CA TRP A 65 -8.78 15.62 1.94
C TRP A 65 -10.22 15.70 2.43
N THR A 66 -10.41 15.58 3.75
CA THR A 66 -11.69 15.84 4.39
C THR A 66 -12.07 17.31 4.33
N ASP A 67 -13.34 17.61 4.60
CA ASP A 67 -13.74 18.95 5.07
C ASP A 67 -13.08 19.28 6.41
N TRP A 68 -13.21 20.55 6.82
CA TRP A 68 -12.68 21.02 8.10
C TRP A 68 -13.31 20.29 9.28
N LEU A 69 -12.46 19.68 10.09
CA LEU A 69 -12.79 19.03 11.35
C LEU A 69 -12.43 20.00 12.47
N TYR A 70 -13.43 20.35 13.28
CA TYR A 70 -13.28 21.29 14.39
C TYR A 70 -13.12 20.53 15.70
N GLN A 71 -12.10 20.88 16.48
CA GLN A 71 -11.99 20.43 17.86
C GLN A 71 -12.89 21.33 18.72
N LEU A 72 -14.11 20.86 19.02
CA LEU A 72 -15.06 21.62 19.84
C LEU A 72 -14.81 21.34 21.34
N GLY A 73 -14.21 22.31 22.03
CA GLY A 73 -14.01 22.27 23.48
C GLY A 73 -12.93 21.29 23.96
N THR A 74 -13.04 20.82 25.20
CA THR A 74 -12.03 19.98 25.88
C THR A 74 -12.31 18.47 25.80
N HIS A 75 -13.17 18.03 24.89
CA HIS A 75 -13.57 16.62 24.79
C HIS A 75 -12.63 15.86 23.86
N ASP A 76 -12.54 14.54 24.07
CA ASP A 76 -11.81 13.64 23.19
C ASP A 76 -12.34 13.78 21.76
N TRP A 77 -11.44 14.11 20.84
CA TRP A 77 -11.74 14.20 19.42
C TRP A 77 -11.35 12.90 18.73
N GLN A 78 -12.35 12.19 18.20
CA GLN A 78 -12.15 10.95 17.48
C GLN A 78 -12.65 11.09 16.05
N TYR A 79 -11.79 10.78 15.08
CA TYR A 79 -12.14 10.71 13.67
C TYR A 79 -11.61 9.40 13.09
N SER A 80 -12.38 8.79 12.19
CA SER A 80 -11.95 7.63 11.42
C SER A 80 -12.19 7.91 9.94
N CYS A 81 -11.18 7.65 9.11
CA CYS A 81 -11.42 7.55 7.68
C CYS A 81 -12.40 6.38 7.42
N ASN A 82 -13.27 6.56 6.42
CA ASN A 82 -14.26 5.55 6.08
C ASN A 82 -13.64 4.35 5.34
N GLY A 83 -14.22 3.17 5.55
CA GLY A 83 -13.86 1.96 4.82
C GLY A 83 -12.45 1.46 5.11
N ASN A 84 -11.75 0.99 4.05
CA ASN A 84 -10.38 0.47 4.15
C ASN A 84 -9.34 1.58 3.92
N SER A 85 -9.54 2.74 4.54
CA SER A 85 -8.71 3.92 4.32
C SER A 85 -7.78 4.20 5.49
N VAL A 86 -6.60 4.73 5.19
CA VAL A 86 -5.60 5.18 6.17
C VAL A 86 -5.41 6.68 6.09
N ILE A 87 -4.95 7.28 7.18
CA ILE A 87 -4.56 8.69 7.18
C ILE A 87 -3.13 8.76 6.64
N LYS A 88 -2.93 9.43 5.50
CA LYS A 88 -1.60 9.70 4.93
C LYS A 88 -1.11 11.10 5.25
N GLY A 89 -2.04 12.05 5.35
CA GLY A 89 -1.74 13.46 5.48
C GLY A 89 -2.54 14.15 6.56
N TRP A 90 -1.97 15.21 7.11
CA TRP A 90 -2.54 16.04 8.15
C TRP A 90 -2.27 17.50 7.85
N TYR A 91 -3.34 18.30 7.83
CA TYR A 91 -3.26 19.74 7.69
C TYR A 91 -3.98 20.38 8.88
N SER A 92 -3.39 21.41 9.48
CA SER A 92 -4.02 22.09 10.62
C SER A 92 -3.65 23.56 10.65
N GLU A 93 -4.62 24.40 10.97
CA GLU A 93 -4.43 25.83 11.17
C GLU A 93 -4.89 26.20 12.57
N HIS A 94 -4.12 27.08 13.22
CA HIS A 94 -4.52 27.74 14.44
C HIS A 94 -5.59 28.80 14.12
N HIS A 95 -6.62 28.90 14.95
CA HIS A 95 -7.73 29.81 14.77
C HIS A 95 -7.81 30.79 15.95
N ASP A 96 -7.24 31.97 15.75
CA ASP A 96 -6.96 32.99 16.78
C ASP A 96 -8.19 33.42 17.62
N TRP A 97 -9.41 33.29 17.10
CA TRP A 97 -10.61 33.81 17.77
C TRP A 97 -11.20 32.85 18.80
N TRP A 98 -10.87 31.56 18.69
CA TRP A 98 -11.33 30.52 19.61
C TRP A 98 -10.18 29.78 20.27
N ASP A 99 -8.94 30.19 19.99
CA ASP A 99 -7.73 29.59 20.54
C ASP A 99 -7.73 28.06 20.39
N THR A 100 -8.15 27.62 19.20
CA THR A 100 -8.34 26.22 18.85
C THR A 100 -7.71 25.95 17.49
N ARG A 101 -7.39 24.69 17.21
CA ARG A 101 -6.98 24.25 15.89
C ARG A 101 -8.14 23.60 15.14
N LYS A 102 -8.21 23.90 13.86
CA LYS A 102 -9.03 23.16 12.89
C LYS A 102 -8.11 22.24 12.09
N HIS A 103 -8.65 21.10 11.69
CA HIS A 103 -7.88 20.01 11.09
C HIS A 103 -8.51 19.56 9.77
N LYS A 104 -7.68 19.18 8.80
CA LYS A 104 -8.07 18.35 7.67
C LYS A 104 -7.19 17.12 7.68
N LEU A 105 -7.79 15.98 7.38
CA LEU A 105 -7.08 14.71 7.26
C LEU A 105 -7.13 14.27 5.81
N GLN A 106 -6.03 13.72 5.31
CA GLN A 106 -5.99 13.11 3.99
C GLN A 106 -6.22 11.62 4.16
N CYS A 107 -7.44 11.19 3.82
CA CYS A 107 -7.82 9.78 3.84
C CYS A 107 -7.49 9.16 2.48
N CYS A 108 -6.71 8.09 2.49
CA CYS A 108 -6.33 7.35 1.30
C CYS A 108 -6.79 5.90 1.39
N GLU A 109 -7.36 5.38 0.31
CA GLU A 109 -7.75 3.98 0.24
C GLU A 109 -6.52 3.07 0.27
N VAL A 110 -6.59 2.02 1.08
CA VAL A 110 -5.65 0.90 1.02
C VAL A 110 -6.10 -0.03 -0.10
N LEU A 111 -5.43 0.10 -1.24
CA LEU A 111 -5.65 -0.69 -2.44
C LEU A 111 -4.91 -2.02 -2.31
N THR A 112 -5.68 -3.10 -2.21
CA THR A 112 -5.15 -4.47 -2.29
C THR A 112 -5.15 -4.94 -3.75
N PRO A 113 -4.35 -5.97 -4.11
CA PRO A 113 -4.36 -6.52 -5.47
C PRO A 113 -5.77 -6.85 -5.98
N VAL A 114 -6.65 -7.35 -5.10
CA VAL A 114 -8.07 -7.62 -5.43
C VAL A 114 -8.80 -6.35 -5.85
N LEU A 115 -8.73 -5.30 -5.03
CA LEU A 115 -9.40 -4.02 -5.28
C LEU A 115 -8.89 -3.37 -6.57
N ILE A 116 -7.58 -3.41 -6.81
CA ILE A 116 -6.98 -2.92 -8.06
C ILE A 116 -7.56 -3.70 -9.24
N CYS A 117 -7.54 -5.03 -9.20
CA CYS A 117 -8.08 -5.87 -10.27
C CYS A 117 -9.55 -5.56 -10.56
N GLN A 118 -10.37 -5.37 -9.52
CA GLN A 118 -11.79 -5.01 -9.66
C GLN A 118 -11.99 -3.65 -10.33
N LYS A 119 -11.19 -2.64 -9.98
CA LYS A 119 -11.28 -1.29 -10.56
C LYS A 119 -10.88 -1.27 -12.04
N PHE A 120 -9.89 -2.07 -12.44
CA PHE A 120 -9.43 -2.15 -13.83
C PHE A 120 -10.25 -3.14 -14.68
N LEU A 121 -11.07 -4.00 -14.07
CA LEU A 121 -11.85 -5.02 -14.78
C LEU A 121 -12.70 -4.48 -15.95
N PRO A 122 -13.41 -3.34 -15.85
CA PRO A 122 -14.16 -2.81 -16.98
C PRO A 122 -13.28 -2.46 -18.19
N LEU A 123 -12.07 -1.95 -17.94
CA LEU A 123 -11.11 -1.62 -19.00
C LEU A 123 -10.56 -2.88 -19.66
N LEU A 124 -10.28 -3.92 -18.88
CA LEU A 124 -9.83 -5.21 -19.40
C LEU A 124 -10.91 -5.89 -20.25
N LYS A 125 -12.18 -5.84 -19.82
CA LYS A 125 -13.31 -6.36 -20.61
C LYS A 125 -13.42 -5.64 -21.96
N LYS A 126 -13.35 -4.30 -21.95
CA LYS A 126 -13.36 -3.51 -23.18
C LYS A 126 -12.19 -3.86 -24.12
N ALA A 127 -11.00 -4.10 -23.57
CA ALA A 127 -9.85 -4.56 -24.36
C ALA A 127 -10.12 -5.93 -25.01
N THR A 128 -10.72 -6.87 -24.27
CA THR A 128 -11.06 -8.19 -24.81
C THR A 128 -12.13 -8.16 -25.90
N GLU A 129 -13.14 -7.30 -25.78
CA GLU A 129 -14.20 -7.09 -26.76
C GLU A 129 -13.66 -6.54 -28.07
N SER A 130 -12.74 -5.57 -28.00
CA SER A 130 -12.11 -4.97 -29.19
C SER A 130 -11.27 -5.96 -30.03
N ARG A 131 -10.91 -7.10 -29.43
CA ARG A 131 -10.09 -8.15 -30.05
C ARG A 131 -10.74 -9.53 -29.88
N SER A 132 -12.07 -9.61 -30.03
CA SER A 132 -12.87 -10.81 -29.75
C SER A 132 -12.41 -12.07 -30.49
N SER A 133 -11.85 -11.93 -31.69
CA SER A 133 -11.33 -13.03 -32.51
C SER A 133 -9.97 -13.59 -32.06
N GLN A 134 -9.21 -12.87 -31.24
CA GLN A 134 -7.91 -13.34 -30.73
C GLN A 134 -8.08 -14.22 -29.48
N PRO A 135 -7.27 -15.28 -29.32
CA PRO A 135 -7.26 -16.09 -28.11
C PRO A 135 -6.87 -15.27 -26.88
N MET A 136 -7.12 -15.82 -25.70
CA MET A 136 -6.63 -15.25 -24.45
C MET A 136 -5.10 -15.24 -24.48
N SER A 137 -4.50 -14.07 -24.24
CA SER A 137 -3.05 -13.89 -24.22
C SER A 137 -2.70 -12.69 -23.38
N TYR A 138 -1.48 -12.69 -22.83
CA TYR A 138 -0.96 -11.57 -22.04
C TYR A 138 -0.93 -10.25 -22.83
N SER A 139 -0.78 -10.33 -24.16
CA SER A 139 -0.75 -9.17 -25.08
C SER A 139 -2.14 -8.59 -25.39
N LYS A 140 -3.20 -9.26 -24.97
CA LYS A 140 -4.60 -8.83 -25.17
C LYS A 140 -5.17 -8.20 -23.90
N ALA A 141 -5.24 -8.97 -22.81
CA ALA A 141 -5.70 -8.50 -21.50
C ALA A 141 -5.19 -9.47 -20.43
N ALA A 142 -4.45 -8.95 -19.46
CA ALA A 142 -3.81 -9.76 -18.44
C ALA A 142 -3.77 -9.07 -17.09
N ILE A 143 -3.88 -9.87 -16.03
CA ILE A 143 -3.59 -9.52 -14.65
C ILE A 143 -2.42 -10.39 -14.21
N ILE A 144 -1.25 -9.78 -14.06
CA ILE A 144 -0.03 -10.48 -13.65
C ILE A 144 0.36 -10.02 -12.25
N ASN A 145 0.13 -10.88 -11.27
CA ASN A 145 0.48 -10.62 -9.88
C ASN A 145 1.92 -11.09 -9.59
N VAL A 146 2.76 -10.19 -9.07
CA VAL A 146 4.13 -10.55 -8.68
C VAL A 146 4.11 -11.24 -7.31
N SER A 147 4.21 -12.56 -7.32
CA SER A 147 4.28 -13.42 -6.15
C SER A 147 5.72 -13.82 -5.81
N SER A 148 5.90 -14.87 -5.02
CA SER A 148 7.20 -15.39 -4.60
C SER A 148 7.18 -16.91 -4.53
N LEU A 149 8.29 -17.59 -4.84
CA LEU A 149 8.40 -19.03 -4.59
C LEU A 149 8.11 -19.39 -3.12
N MET A 150 8.41 -18.47 -2.19
CA MET A 150 8.14 -18.62 -0.76
C MET A 150 6.64 -18.63 -0.40
N SER A 151 5.75 -18.40 -1.35
CA SER A 151 4.29 -18.53 -1.17
C SER A 151 3.76 -19.94 -1.41
N SER A 152 4.55 -20.81 -2.05
CA SER A 152 4.20 -22.22 -2.20
C SER A 152 4.16 -22.86 -0.83
N ILE A 153 3.02 -23.45 -0.46
CA ILE A 153 2.85 -24.15 0.81
C ILE A 153 3.83 -25.33 0.89
N ASP A 154 3.88 -26.15 -0.17
CA ASP A 154 4.78 -27.30 -0.25
C ASP A 154 6.26 -26.88 -0.14
N SER A 155 6.68 -25.84 -0.86
CA SER A 155 8.06 -25.36 -0.80
C SER A 155 8.37 -24.69 0.54
N SER A 156 7.40 -24.02 1.15
CA SER A 156 7.58 -23.37 2.45
C SER A 156 7.81 -24.37 3.57
N LEU A 157 7.10 -25.50 3.57
CA LEU A 157 7.29 -26.57 4.54
C LEU A 157 8.68 -27.21 4.47
N LYS A 158 9.37 -27.09 3.33
CA LYS A 158 10.74 -27.58 3.10
C LYS A 158 11.83 -26.61 3.58
N THR A 159 11.46 -25.41 4.03
CA THR A 159 12.41 -24.35 4.44
C THR A 159 12.14 -23.89 5.88
N ARG A 160 13.19 -23.60 6.67
CA ARG A 160 13.01 -23.12 8.05
C ARG A 160 12.62 -21.63 8.10
N GLY A 161 11.48 -21.34 8.74
CA GLY A 161 11.40 -20.44 9.90
C GLY A 161 11.44 -18.91 9.75
N ASN A 162 11.52 -18.32 8.56
CA ASN A 162 11.60 -16.85 8.41
C ASN A 162 10.49 -16.27 7.52
N SER A 163 10.18 -14.99 7.74
CA SER A 163 9.28 -14.14 6.93
C SER A 163 7.82 -14.63 6.86
N TYR A 164 7.26 -15.12 7.96
CA TYR A 164 5.89 -15.67 8.02
C TYR A 164 4.83 -14.74 7.44
N HIS A 165 4.88 -13.45 7.78
CA HIS A 165 3.93 -12.45 7.27
C HIS A 165 4.04 -12.29 5.75
N TYR A 166 5.25 -12.20 5.20
CA TYR A 166 5.49 -12.13 3.77
C TYR A 166 5.00 -13.39 3.05
N ARG A 167 5.30 -14.57 3.58
CA ARG A 167 4.86 -15.86 3.01
C ARG A 167 3.35 -15.99 3.00
N ALA A 168 2.69 -15.70 4.12
CA ALA A 168 1.23 -15.73 4.24
C ALA A 168 0.58 -14.74 3.27
N SER A 169 1.12 -13.53 3.18
CA SER A 169 0.62 -12.49 2.26
C SER A 169 0.73 -12.91 0.79
N LYS A 170 1.87 -13.47 0.36
CA LYS A 170 2.03 -13.97 -1.01
C LYS A 170 1.25 -15.26 -1.28
N ALA A 171 1.01 -16.11 -0.26
CA ALA A 171 0.15 -17.29 -0.39
C ALA A 171 -1.32 -16.89 -0.59
N ALA A 172 -1.79 -15.87 0.15
CA ALA A 172 -3.10 -15.27 -0.08
C ALA A 172 -3.22 -14.69 -1.50
N LEU A 173 -2.18 -14.00 -1.99
CA LEU A 173 -2.12 -13.49 -3.36
C LEU A 173 -2.23 -14.61 -4.42
N ASN A 174 -1.57 -15.76 -4.20
CA ASN A 174 -1.71 -16.91 -5.10
C ASN A 174 -3.14 -17.45 -5.12
N MET A 175 -3.77 -17.62 -3.95
CA MET A 175 -5.15 -18.10 -3.87
C MET A 175 -6.10 -17.16 -4.59
N VAL A 176 -5.99 -15.85 -4.34
CA VAL A 176 -6.74 -14.81 -5.05
C VAL A 176 -6.54 -14.91 -6.56
N THR A 177 -5.30 -15.06 -7.02
CA THR A 177 -4.99 -15.12 -8.45
C THR A 177 -5.57 -16.38 -9.11
N ALA A 178 -5.56 -17.52 -8.40
CA ALA A 178 -6.18 -18.76 -8.87
C ALA A 178 -7.70 -18.64 -8.98
N LEU A 179 -8.37 -17.97 -8.04
CA LEU A 179 -9.80 -17.69 -8.13
C LEU A 179 -10.10 -16.75 -9.31
N MET A 180 -9.33 -15.67 -9.46
CA MET A 180 -9.45 -14.75 -10.59
C MET A 180 -9.27 -15.44 -11.94
N SER A 181 -8.33 -16.38 -12.07
CA SER A 181 -8.09 -17.06 -13.35
C SER A 181 -9.27 -17.90 -13.79
N VAL A 182 -10.02 -18.49 -12.86
CA VAL A 182 -11.26 -19.23 -13.14
C VAL A 182 -12.37 -18.27 -13.54
N GLU A 183 -12.61 -17.21 -12.76
CA GLU A 183 -13.70 -16.25 -13.00
C GLU A 183 -13.51 -15.48 -14.31
N LEU A 184 -12.29 -14.98 -14.54
CA LEU A 184 -11.96 -14.10 -15.65
C LEU A 184 -11.76 -14.83 -16.98
N LYS A 185 -11.66 -16.16 -16.94
CA LYS A 185 -11.55 -16.99 -18.15
C LYS A 185 -12.72 -16.77 -19.10
N SER A 186 -13.92 -16.63 -18.57
CA SER A 186 -15.15 -16.36 -19.35
C SER A 186 -15.11 -15.02 -20.10
N PHE A 187 -14.32 -14.05 -19.63
CA PHE A 187 -14.11 -12.76 -20.27
C PHE A 187 -12.89 -12.75 -21.21
N GLY A 188 -12.16 -13.87 -21.35
CA GLY A 188 -10.95 -13.93 -22.17
C GLY A 188 -9.77 -13.12 -21.60
N ILE A 189 -9.76 -12.89 -20.28
CA ILE A 189 -8.69 -12.17 -19.56
C ILE A 189 -7.79 -13.21 -18.88
N LEU A 190 -6.48 -13.11 -19.11
CA LEU A 190 -5.49 -13.96 -18.44
C LEU A 190 -5.25 -13.46 -17.01
N ALA A 191 -5.26 -14.34 -16.01
CA ALA A 191 -4.80 -14.01 -14.66
C ALA A 191 -3.74 -15.02 -14.21
N ALA A 192 -2.56 -14.54 -13.85
CA ALA A 192 -1.44 -15.39 -13.45
C ALA A 192 -0.59 -14.75 -12.35
N ALA A 193 0.04 -15.58 -11.54
CA ALA A 193 0.99 -15.16 -10.52
C ALA A 193 2.39 -15.61 -10.94
N ILE A 194 3.37 -14.71 -10.85
CA ILE A 194 4.75 -14.99 -11.26
C ILE A 194 5.72 -14.80 -10.09
N HIS A 195 6.73 -15.66 -10.00
CA HIS A 195 7.86 -15.45 -9.11
C HIS A 195 9.01 -14.82 -9.91
N PRO A 196 9.49 -13.62 -9.54
CA PRO A 196 10.53 -12.94 -10.30
C PRO A 196 11.95 -13.46 -10.05
N GLY A 197 12.14 -14.54 -9.28
CA GLY A 197 13.46 -14.89 -8.75
C GLY A 197 13.88 -14.02 -7.57
N TRP A 198 15.08 -14.23 -7.04
CA TRP A 198 15.68 -13.39 -6.00
C TRP A 198 16.55 -12.31 -6.66
N VAL A 199 16.01 -11.09 -6.76
CA VAL A 199 16.57 -10.00 -7.57
C VAL A 199 17.20 -8.91 -6.71
N LYS A 200 18.36 -8.38 -7.13
CA LYS A 200 19.07 -7.26 -6.48
C LYS A 200 18.25 -5.97 -6.56
N THR A 201 17.48 -5.76 -5.51
CA THR A 201 16.61 -4.61 -5.26
C THR A 201 16.72 -4.25 -3.78
N ASP A 202 16.13 -3.14 -3.36
CA ASP A 202 16.10 -2.76 -1.94
C ASP A 202 15.46 -3.87 -1.07
N MET A 203 14.48 -4.60 -1.63
CA MET A 203 13.82 -5.74 -0.97
C MET A 203 14.65 -7.03 -1.01
N GLY A 204 15.35 -7.29 -2.12
CA GLY A 204 16.17 -8.49 -2.29
C GLY A 204 17.53 -8.42 -1.59
N GLY A 205 18.02 -7.20 -1.33
CA GLY A 205 19.33 -6.95 -0.75
C GLY A 205 20.48 -7.17 -1.75
N PRO A 206 21.71 -6.84 -1.32
CA PRO A 206 22.90 -6.94 -2.18
C PRO A 206 23.31 -8.39 -2.48
N GLY A 207 22.88 -9.35 -1.66
CA GLY A 207 23.22 -10.78 -1.82
C GLY A 207 22.30 -11.55 -2.77
N ALA A 208 21.38 -10.88 -3.47
CA ALA A 208 20.47 -11.54 -4.39
C ALA A 208 21.18 -11.99 -5.68
N ASP A 209 20.71 -13.09 -6.26
CA ASP A 209 21.41 -13.81 -7.33
C ASP A 209 21.19 -13.19 -8.73
N LEU A 210 20.09 -12.45 -8.92
CA LEU A 210 19.70 -11.91 -10.23
C LEU A 210 19.82 -10.38 -10.29
N ASP A 211 20.37 -9.87 -11.40
CA ASP A 211 20.33 -8.45 -11.73
C ASP A 211 19.02 -8.05 -12.43
N LYS A 212 18.61 -6.79 -12.25
CA LYS A 212 17.36 -6.24 -12.83
C LYS A 212 17.28 -6.40 -14.35
N LYS A 213 18.42 -6.36 -15.06
CA LYS A 213 18.47 -6.46 -16.52
C LYS A 213 18.18 -7.89 -17.01
N LEU A 214 18.75 -8.89 -16.34
CA LEU A 214 18.48 -10.30 -16.65
C LEU A 214 17.01 -10.69 -16.42
N LEU A 215 16.35 -10.06 -15.45
CA LEU A 215 14.95 -10.32 -15.13
C LEU A 215 14.01 -10.02 -16.33
N VAL A 216 14.22 -8.88 -16.99
CA VAL A 216 13.36 -8.43 -18.10
C VAL A 216 13.45 -9.40 -19.28
N ASP A 217 14.67 -9.82 -19.61
CA ASP A 217 14.93 -10.76 -20.70
C ASP A 217 14.31 -12.14 -20.41
N HIS A 218 14.41 -12.62 -19.17
CA HIS A 218 13.82 -13.91 -18.77
C HIS A 218 12.28 -13.90 -18.79
N HIS A 219 11.65 -12.79 -18.39
CA HIS A 219 10.19 -12.70 -18.32
C HIS A 219 9.50 -12.43 -19.65
N GLN A 220 10.18 -11.80 -20.62
CA GLN A 220 9.67 -11.72 -22.00
C GLN A 220 9.47 -13.14 -22.57
N HIS A 221 10.42 -14.04 -22.31
CA HIS A 221 10.35 -15.42 -22.76
C HIS A 221 9.26 -16.22 -22.01
N VAL A 222 9.08 -15.97 -20.71
CA VAL A 222 7.96 -16.59 -19.97
C VAL A 222 6.62 -16.11 -20.54
N GLY A 223 6.48 -14.83 -20.88
CA GLY A 223 5.31 -14.28 -21.57
C GLY A 223 4.93 -15.07 -22.81
N GLU A 224 5.89 -15.40 -23.67
CA GLU A 224 5.70 -16.23 -24.87
C GLU A 224 5.20 -17.65 -24.58
N VAL A 225 5.49 -18.21 -23.39
CA VAL A 225 5.07 -19.56 -22.98
C VAL A 225 3.66 -19.60 -22.36
N ILE A 226 3.21 -18.49 -21.77
CA ILE A 226 1.84 -18.35 -21.20
C ILE A 226 0.81 -17.82 -22.22
N GLY A 227 1.25 -17.50 -23.44
CA GLY A 227 0.45 -16.88 -24.50
C GLY A 227 -0.17 -17.85 -25.50
#